data_AF-A0A433JFF8-F1
#
_entry.id   AF-A0A433JFF8-F1
#
_cell.length_a   1.000
_cell.length_b   1.000
_cell.length_c   1.000
_cell.angle_alpha   90.00
_cell.angle_beta   90.00
_cell.angle_gamma   90.00
#
_symmetry.space_group_name_H-M   'P 1'
#
loop_
_entity.id
_entity.type
_entity.pdbx_description
1 polymer ?
#
loop_
_entity_poly.entity_id
_entity_poly.type
_entity_poly.pdbx_seq_one_letter_code
_entity_poly.pdbx_strand_id
1 'polypeptide(L)'
;MPRTPEIHVSSLVIQHNPDRTESLREAAAAIAGLDWCAAENGKAVVTLVTGSAHEVLDHIATLNAVPGVHTTTMVFHHYEPADAVEAPAG
;
A
#
# COMPACT_ATOMS: atom_id res chain seq x y z
N MET A 1 3.71 26.89 -8.87
CA MET A 1 3.24 26.05 -10.00
C MET A 1 2.36 24.96 -9.39
N PRO A 2 1.12 24.75 -9.84
CA PRO A 2 0.37 23.57 -9.40
C PRO A 2 1.14 22.33 -9.88
N ARG A 3 1.47 21.45 -8.94
CA ARG A 3 2.11 20.17 -9.24
C ARG A 3 1.03 19.32 -9.90
N THR A 4 1.27 18.78 -11.10
CA THR A 4 0.37 17.80 -11.72
C THR A 4 0.08 16.71 -10.68
N PRO A 5 -1.18 16.29 -10.49
CA PRO A 5 -1.46 15.24 -9.52
C PRO A 5 -0.62 14.01 -9.89
N GLU A 6 -0.03 13.33 -8.91
CA GLU A 6 0.79 12.14 -9.12
C GLU A 6 -0.03 10.93 -8.63
N ILE A 7 0.02 9.80 -9.33
CA ILE A 7 -0.58 8.55 -8.87
C ILE A 7 0.57 7.59 -8.61
N HIS A 8 0.68 7.12 -7.38
CA HIS A 8 1.70 6.18 -6.95
C HIS A 8 1.06 4.83 -6.66
N VAL A 9 1.42 3.82 -7.44
CA VAL A 9 0.98 2.43 -7.25
C VAL A 9 2.14 1.63 -6.67
N SER A 10 1.94 1.07 -5.49
CA SER A 10 2.98 0.35 -4.76
C SER A 10 2.49 -1.04 -4.37
N SER A 11 3.39 -2.03 -4.40
CA SER A 11 3.14 -3.33 -3.76
C SER A 11 4.00 -3.43 -2.51
N LEU A 12 3.38 -3.76 -1.39
CA LEU A 12 4.02 -3.87 -0.09
C LEU A 12 3.94 -5.32 0.40
N VAL A 13 5.00 -5.78 1.05
CA VAL A 13 5.03 -7.02 1.81
C VAL A 13 5.07 -6.69 3.29
N ILE A 14 4.05 -7.14 4.03
CA ILE A 14 3.94 -6.96 5.47
C ILE A 14 4.35 -8.27 6.15
N GLN A 15 5.47 -8.26 6.86
CA GLN A 15 5.85 -9.34 7.75
C GLN A 15 5.19 -9.12 9.11
N HIS A 16 4.50 -10.13 9.63
CA HIS A 16 3.67 -10.04 10.82
C HIS A 16 3.54 -11.40 11.51
N ASN A 17 3.01 -11.39 12.74
CA ASN A 17 2.63 -12.62 13.43
C ASN A 17 1.44 -13.28 12.70
N PRO A 18 1.56 -14.55 12.24
CA PRO A 18 0.50 -15.25 11.51
C PRO A 18 -0.82 -15.34 12.29
N ASP A 19 -0.78 -15.43 13.63
CA ASP A 19 -1.98 -15.49 14.48
C ASP A 19 -2.79 -14.18 14.45
N ARG A 20 -2.22 -13.13 13.85
CA ARG A 20 -2.79 -11.78 13.79
C ARG A 20 -3.15 -11.31 12.39
N THR A 21 -3.13 -12.22 11.42
CA THR A 21 -3.45 -11.94 10.02
C THR A 21 -4.78 -11.21 9.89
N GLU A 22 -5.83 -11.68 10.57
CA GLU A 22 -7.16 -11.09 10.44
C GLU A 22 -7.24 -9.68 11.03
N SER A 23 -6.66 -9.46 12.23
CA SER A 23 -6.60 -8.12 12.81
C SER A 23 -5.79 -7.13 11.97
N LEU A 24 -4.71 -7.60 11.34
CA LEU A 24 -3.94 -6.78 10.39
C LEU A 24 -4.78 -6.44 9.16
N ARG A 25 -5.52 -7.41 8.61
CA ARG A 25 -6.42 -7.18 7.47
C ARG A 25 -7.52 -6.18 7.80
N GLU A 26 -8.12 -6.27 8.98
CA GLU A 26 -9.13 -5.31 9.45
C GLU A 26 -8.54 -3.89 9.56
N ALA A 27 -7.34 -3.75 10.14
CA ALA A 27 -6.66 -2.46 10.22
C ALA A 27 -6.30 -1.91 8.83
N ALA A 28 -5.84 -2.77 7.93
CA ALA A 28 -5.49 -2.40 6.56
C ALA A 28 -6.71 -1.95 5.73
N ALA A 29 -7.89 -2.52 5.98
CA ALA A 29 -9.13 -2.12 5.31
C ALA A 29 -9.58 -0.69 5.62
N ALA A 30 -9.06 -0.08 6.69
CA ALA A 30 -9.29 1.33 7.01
C ALA A 30 -8.37 2.30 6.24
N ILE A 31 -7.37 1.79 5.52
CA ILE A 31 -6.43 2.59 4.73
C ILE A 31 -7.00 2.76 3.32
N ALA A 32 -7.33 4.01 2.96
CA ALA A 32 -7.83 4.32 1.62
C ALA A 32 -6.78 3.97 0.55
N GLY A 33 -7.22 3.37 -0.55
CA GLY A 33 -6.35 2.96 -1.67
C GLY A 33 -5.52 1.71 -1.40
N LEU A 34 -5.70 1.03 -0.26
CA LEU A 34 -5.05 -0.24 0.04
C LEU A 34 -5.96 -1.43 -0.31
N ASP A 35 -5.46 -2.33 -1.15
CA ASP A 35 -6.09 -3.60 -1.49
C ASP A 35 -5.29 -4.79 -0.95
N TRP A 36 -5.97 -5.70 -0.27
CA TRP A 36 -5.36 -6.94 0.23
C TRP A 36 -5.28 -8.00 -0.86
N CYS A 37 -4.07 -8.49 -1.19
CA CYS A 37 -3.90 -9.49 -2.24
C CYS A 37 -3.90 -10.91 -1.67
N ALA A 38 -2.97 -11.21 -0.77
CA ALA A 38 -2.77 -12.55 -0.23
C ALA A 38 -2.03 -12.51 1.10
N ALA A 39 -2.15 -13.57 1.90
CA ALA A 39 -1.27 -13.77 3.05
C ALA A 39 -0.97 -15.24 3.27
N GLU A 40 0.29 -15.53 3.63
CA GLU A 40 0.78 -16.87 3.89
C GLU A 40 1.95 -16.80 4.88
N ASN A 41 1.95 -17.67 5.89
CA ASN A 41 3.08 -17.87 6.83
C ASN A 41 3.68 -16.55 7.40
N GLY A 42 2.82 -15.63 7.85
CA GLY A 42 3.25 -14.37 8.46
C GLY A 42 3.74 -13.32 7.45
N LYS A 43 3.45 -13.49 6.15
CA LYS A 43 3.67 -12.49 5.11
C LYS A 43 2.36 -12.16 4.42
N ALA A 44 2.01 -10.89 4.35
CA ALA A 44 0.89 -10.40 3.55
C ALA A 44 1.41 -9.57 2.39
N VAL A 45 0.75 -9.66 1.24
CA VAL A 45 0.98 -8.83 0.06
C VAL A 45 -0.22 -7.91 -0.09
N VAL A 46 0.03 -6.62 -0.23
CA VAL A 46 -0.99 -5.60 -0.45
C VAL A 46 -0.57 -4.67 -1.59
N THR A 47 -1.55 -4.13 -2.29
CA THR A 47 -1.36 -3.03 -3.24
C THR A 47 -1.82 -1.74 -2.57
N LEU A 48 -1.10 -0.64 -2.78
CA LEU A 48 -1.40 0.68 -2.24
C LEU A 48 -1.34 1.72 -3.35
N VAL A 49 -2.42 2.48 -3.53
CA VAL A 49 -2.52 3.60 -4.46
C VAL A 49 -2.64 4.91 -3.70
N THR A 50 -1.73 5.84 -3.92
CA THR A 50 -1.71 7.15 -3.25
C THR A 50 -1.49 8.31 -4.22
N GLY A 51 -1.78 9.54 -3.77
CA GLY A 51 -1.56 10.77 -4.53
C GLY A 51 -0.14 11.33 -4.41
N SER A 52 0.68 10.77 -3.52
CA SER A 52 2.08 11.16 -3.37
C SER A 52 2.96 10.05 -2.79
N ALA A 53 4.27 10.14 -3.03
CA ALA A 53 5.24 9.27 -2.37
C ALA A 53 5.28 9.46 -0.84
N HIS A 54 4.92 10.64 -0.33
CA HIS A 54 4.85 10.90 1.12
C HIS A 54 3.74 10.07 1.77
N GLU A 55 2.57 10.03 1.14
CA GLU A 55 1.44 9.20 1.59
C GLU A 55 1.79 7.71 1.62
N VAL A 56 2.59 7.21 0.65
CA VAL A 56 3.09 5.83 0.70
C VAL A 56 3.87 5.58 1.99
N LEU A 57 4.79 6.49 2.35
CA LEU A 57 5.62 6.35 3.54
C LEU A 57 4.79 6.45 4.83
N ASP A 58 3.79 7.32 4.88
CA ASP A 58 2.88 7.47 6.02
C ASP A 58 2.04 6.21 6.23
N HIS A 59 1.56 5.59 5.15
CA HIS A 59 0.84 4.32 5.23
C HIS A 59 1.76 3.16 5.64
N ILE A 60 3.01 3.12 5.16
CA ILE A 60 4.01 2.16 5.64
C ILE A 60 4.25 2.33 7.15
N ALA A 61 4.39 3.56 7.64
CA ALA A 61 4.56 3.84 9.06
C ALA A 61 3.32 3.40 9.87
N THR A 62 2.13 3.66 9.35
CA THR A 62 0.85 3.23 9.95
C THR A 62 0.76 1.71 10.05
N LEU A 63 1.08 0.99 8.98
CA LEU A 63 1.11 -0.48 8.96
C LEU A 63 2.14 -1.04 9.94
N ASN A 64 3.32 -0.43 10.03
CA ASN A 64 4.35 -0.83 10.99
C ASN A 64 3.95 -0.60 12.45
N ALA A 65 3.05 0.35 12.72
CA ALA A 65 2.52 0.60 14.05
C ALA A 65 1.41 -0.39 14.44
N VAL A 66 0.84 -1.14 13.49
CA VAL A 66 -0.17 -2.17 13.80
C VAL A 66 0.47 -3.23 14.68
N PRO A 67 -0.09 -3.51 15.87
CA PRO A 67 0.48 -4.51 16.76
C PRO A 67 0.61 -5.85 16.03
N GLY A 68 1.74 -6.54 16.20
CA GLY A 68 2.01 -7.82 15.54
C GLY A 68 2.66 -7.70 14.16
N VAL A 69 2.76 -6.49 13.59
CA VAL A 69 3.59 -6.24 12.41
C VAL A 69 5.05 -6.11 12.83
N HIS A 70 5.94 -6.76 12.09
CA HIS A 70 7.39 -6.70 12.27
C HIS A 70 8.01 -5.68 11.33
N THR A 71 7.60 -5.69 10.06
CA THR A 71 8.08 -4.75 9.04
C THR A 71 7.16 -4.75 7.84
N THR A 72 7.07 -3.61 7.17
CA THR A 72 6.41 -3.41 5.88
C THR A 72 7.46 -2.95 4.89
N THR A 73 7.65 -3.71 3.81
CA THR A 73 8.67 -3.45 2.80
C THR A 73 8.00 -3.24 1.44
N MET A 74 8.35 -2.14 0.78
CA MET A 74 7.93 -1.89 -0.60
C MET A 74 8.73 -2.76 -1.56
N VAL A 75 8.05 -3.57 -2.36
CA VAL A 75 8.67 -4.49 -3.34
C VAL A 75 8.48 -4.03 -4.78
N PHE A 76 7.48 -3.20 -5.03
CA PHE A 76 7.23 -2.55 -6.31
C PHE A 76 6.75 -1.14 -6.08
N HIS A 77 7.19 -0.21 -6.93
CA HIS A 77 6.72 1.17 -6.94
C HIS A 77 6.71 1.68 -8.38
N HIS A 78 5.55 2.18 -8.81
CA HIS A 78 5.35 2.85 -10.08
C HIS A 78 4.64 4.17 -9.81
N TYR A 79 5.03 5.22 -10.53
CA TYR A 79 4.34 6.51 -10.44
C TYR A 79 4.12 7.10 -11.82
N GLU A 80 2.94 7.66 -12.02
CA GLU A 80 2.56 8.35 -13.25
C GLU A 80 1.94 9.70 -12.91
N PRO A 81 2.13 10.72 -13.75
CA PRO A 81 1.36 11.93 -13.62
C PRO A 81 -0.10 11.61 -13.97
N ALA A 82 -1.03 12.14 -13.18
CA ALA A 82 -2.45 11.78 -13.22
C ALA A 82 -3.15 12.19 -14.52
N ASP A 83 -2.56 13.08 -15.30
CA ASP A 83 -2.98 13.44 -16.65
C ASP A 83 -2.64 12.37 -17.70
N ALA A 84 -1.81 11.38 -17.38
CA ALA A 84 -1.49 10.24 -18.24
C ALA A 84 -2.45 9.05 -18.06
N VAL A 85 -3.39 9.08 -17.10
CA VAL A 85 -4.32 7.97 -16.81
C VAL A 85 -5.53 7.93 -17.76
N GLU A 86 -5.60 8.83 -18.75
CA GLU A 86 -6.67 8.83 -19.77
C GLU A 86 -6.13 8.59 -21.19
N ALA A 87 -6.12 7.32 -21.60
CA ALA A 87 -6.45 6.92 -22.97
C ALA A 87 -6.98 5.47 -22.98
N PRO A 88 -8.29 5.23 -23.16
CA PRO A 88 -8.74 3.91 -23.60
C PRO A 88 -8.08 3.59 -24.94
N ALA A 89 -7.41 2.45 -25.03
CA ALA A 89 -6.97 1.90 -26.31
C ALA A 89 -8.20 1.71 -27.20
N GLY A 90 -8.31 2.54 -28.25
CA GLY A 90 -9.28 2.36 -29.32
C GLY A 90 -8.92 1.20 -30.24
#